data_AF-A0A1Y4G836-F1
#
_entry.id   AF-A0A1Y4G836-F1
#
_cell.length_a   1.000
_cell.length_b   1.000
_cell.length_c   1.000
_cell.angle_alpha   90.00
_cell.angle_beta   90.00
_cell.angle_gamma   90.00
#
_symmetry.space_group_name_H-M   'P 1'
#
loop_
_entity.id
_entity.type
_entity.pdbx_description
1 polymer ?
#
loop_
_entity_poly.entity_id
_entity_poly.type
_entity_poly.pdbx_seq_one_letter_code
_entity_poly.pdbx_strand_id
1 'polypeptide(L)'
;MVVTMVERNPAMAAAEAAVAWAMEESGGAPGETNYERLLADALRAVRENDPGTPVVLDLPGLSMAHWACLSRMLVMDRPDLSERVHPQYVEALDGQAGVAWLQLQFHRVTGRRPAVRSWRHAPRRGCASL
;
A
#
# COMPACT_ATOMS: atom_id res chain seq x y z
N MET A 1 30.04 -18.78 -19.75
CA MET A 1 28.75 -18.07 -19.77
C MET A 1 28.20 -18.10 -18.35
N VAL A 2 28.48 -17.05 -17.57
CA VAL A 2 27.96 -16.95 -16.19
C VAL A 2 26.55 -16.40 -16.32
N VAL A 3 25.55 -17.28 -16.25
CA VAL A 3 24.19 -16.84 -15.96
C VAL A 3 24.20 -16.48 -14.48
N THR A 4 24.46 -15.22 -14.15
CA THR A 4 24.09 -14.71 -12.84
C THR A 4 22.59 -14.88 -12.75
N MET A 5 22.11 -15.85 -11.97
CA MET A 5 20.77 -15.80 -11.44
C MET A 5 20.71 -14.48 -10.67
N VAL A 6 20.20 -13.42 -11.33
CA VAL A 6 19.81 -12.20 -10.64
C VAL A 6 18.64 -12.64 -9.78
N GLU A 7 18.94 -13.04 -8.55
CA GLU A 7 17.94 -13.40 -7.58
C GLU A 7 16.95 -12.25 -7.52
N ARG A 8 15.71 -12.53 -7.93
CA ARG A 8 14.68 -11.50 -8.05
C ARG A 8 14.52 -10.88 -6.66
N ASN A 9 14.70 -9.57 -6.56
CA ASN A 9 14.63 -8.89 -5.27
C ASN A 9 13.33 -9.31 -4.54
N PRO A 10 13.43 -9.93 -3.35
CA PRO A 10 12.28 -10.54 -2.68
C PRO A 10 11.19 -9.51 -2.36
N ALA A 11 11.57 -8.25 -2.12
CA ALA A 11 10.60 -7.17 -1.91
C ALA A 11 9.80 -6.85 -3.18
N MET A 12 10.41 -6.93 -4.36
CA MET A 12 9.69 -6.76 -5.64
C MET A 12 8.77 -7.94 -5.92
N ALA A 13 9.22 -9.17 -5.67
CA ALA A 13 8.37 -10.35 -5.83
C ALA A 13 7.14 -10.29 -4.90
N ALA A 14 7.34 -9.89 -3.64
CA ALA A 14 6.24 -9.69 -2.69
C ALA A 14 5.31 -8.54 -3.11
N ALA A 15 5.85 -7.45 -3.68
CA ALA A 15 5.04 -6.34 -4.17
C ALA A 15 4.18 -6.73 -5.39
N GLU A 16 4.72 -7.54 -6.30
CA GLU A 16 3.93 -8.06 -7.42
C GLU A 16 2.82 -9.00 -6.96
N ALA A 17 3.10 -9.88 -6.01
CA ALA A 17 2.09 -10.73 -5.39
C ALA A 17 1.02 -9.90 -4.67
N ALA A 18 1.42 -8.82 -3.99
CA ALA A 18 0.50 -7.88 -3.36
C ALA A 18 -0.42 -7.19 -4.38
N VAL A 19 0.12 -6.80 -5.53
CA VAL A 19 -0.65 -6.20 -6.63
C VAL A 19 -1.61 -7.21 -7.24
N ALA A 20 -1.19 -8.45 -7.45
CA ALA A 20 -2.06 -9.53 -7.92
C ALA A 20 -3.24 -9.72 -6.95
N TRP A 21 -2.94 -9.91 -5.67
CA TRP A 21 -3.95 -10.03 -4.62
C TRP A 21 -4.90 -8.83 -4.59
N ALA A 22 -4.38 -7.61 -4.72
CA ALA A 22 -5.16 -6.37 -4.68
C ALA A 22 -6.17 -6.24 -5.82
N MET A 23 -5.88 -6.82 -6.99
CA MET A 23 -6.77 -6.81 -8.17
C MET A 23 -7.82 -7.93 -8.15
N GLU A 24 -7.65 -8.95 -7.31
CA GLU A 24 -8.64 -10.03 -7.19
C GLU A 24 -9.97 -9.49 -6.62
N GLU A 25 -11.07 -10.10 -7.05
CA GLU A 25 -12.39 -9.83 -6.48
C GLU A 25 -12.40 -10.21 -5.00
N SER A 26 -12.90 -9.31 -4.17
CA SER A 26 -13.08 -9.59 -2.75
C SER A 26 -14.27 -10.51 -2.57
N GLY A 27 -14.06 -11.67 -1.95
CA GLY A 27 -15.11 -12.65 -1.68
C GLY A 27 -16.25 -12.18 -0.75
N GLY A 28 -16.28 -10.90 -0.36
CA GLY A 28 -17.31 -10.29 0.48
C GLY A 28 -18.41 -9.53 -0.28
N ALA A 29 -18.13 -9.02 -1.48
CA ALA A 29 -19.11 -8.27 -2.28
C ALA A 29 -18.79 -8.37 -3.79
N PRO A 30 -19.77 -8.68 -4.66
CA PRO A 30 -19.54 -8.75 -6.10
C PRO A 30 -19.15 -7.37 -6.65
N GLY A 31 -18.07 -7.32 -7.44
CA GLY A 31 -17.56 -6.10 -8.08
C GLY A 31 -16.66 -5.23 -7.19
N GLU A 32 -16.37 -5.63 -5.95
CA GLU A 32 -15.38 -4.99 -5.09
C GLU A 32 -14.05 -5.75 -5.19
N THR A 33 -12.95 -5.02 -5.39
CA THR A 33 -11.59 -5.57 -5.35
C THR A 33 -11.08 -5.68 -3.92
N ASN A 34 -10.11 -6.57 -3.68
CA ASN A 34 -9.43 -6.65 -2.39
C ASN A 34 -8.80 -5.32 -1.97
N TYR A 35 -8.34 -4.50 -2.92
CA TYR A 35 -7.83 -3.17 -2.62
C TYR A 35 -8.90 -2.23 -2.07
N GLU A 36 -10.09 -2.20 -2.67
CA GLU A 36 -11.19 -1.34 -2.22
C GLU A 36 -11.63 -1.70 -0.81
N ARG A 37 -11.74 -3.00 -0.53
CA ARG A 37 -12.04 -3.49 0.82
C ARG A 37 -10.93 -3.13 1.82
N LEU A 38 -9.67 -3.33 1.45
CA LEU A 38 -8.52 -2.96 2.28
C LEU A 38 -8.56 -1.45 2.63
N LEU A 39 -8.85 -0.60 1.64
CA LEU A 39 -8.94 0.83 1.83
C LEU A 39 -10.09 1.20 2.77
N ALA A 40 -11.26 0.58 2.59
CA ALA A 40 -12.42 0.80 3.44
C ALA A 40 -12.13 0.40 4.90
N ASP A 41 -11.51 -0.75 5.11
CA ASP A 41 -11.12 -1.24 6.43
C ASP A 41 -10.03 -0.38 7.08
N ALA A 42 -9.04 0.09 6.31
CA ALA A 42 -8.04 1.04 6.79
C ALA A 42 -8.68 2.34 7.27
N LEU A 43 -9.57 2.93 6.47
CA LEU A 43 -10.29 4.14 6.82
C LEU A 43 -11.20 3.93 8.05
N ARG A 44 -11.83 2.77 8.16
CA ARG A 44 -12.67 2.41 9.31
C ARG A 44 -11.82 2.29 10.59
N ALA A 45 -10.71 1.57 10.54
CA ALA A 45 -9.78 1.44 11.66
C ALA A 45 -9.24 2.80 12.14
N VAL A 46 -8.93 3.71 11.21
CA VAL A 46 -8.49 5.07 11.56
C VAL A 46 -9.58 5.88 12.27
N ARG A 47 -10.86 5.66 11.96
CA ARG A 47 -11.98 6.35 12.62
C ARG A 47 -12.37 5.75 13.96
N GLU A 48 -12.35 4.43 14.07
CA GLU A 48 -12.89 3.69 15.23
C GLU A 48 -11.88 3.57 16.36
N ASN A 49 -10.58 3.49 16.05
CA ASN A 49 -9.55 3.29 17.05
C ASN A 49 -9.02 4.60 17.62
N ASP A 50 -8.65 4.59 18.90
CA ASP A 50 -8.01 5.73 19.55
C ASP A 50 -6.76 6.22 18.80
N PRO A 51 -6.44 7.52 18.86
CA PRO A 51 -5.17 8.05 18.37
C PRO A 51 -3.98 7.28 18.97
N GLY A 52 -3.04 6.86 18.13
CA GLY A 52 -1.86 6.08 18.56
C GLY A 52 -2.04 4.56 18.48
N THR A 53 -3.26 4.05 18.29
CA THR A 53 -3.47 2.62 18.03
C THR A 53 -3.05 2.26 16.60
N PRO A 54 -2.22 1.23 16.37
CA PRO A 54 -1.86 0.79 15.02
C PRO A 54 -3.08 0.37 14.19
N VAL A 55 -3.04 0.61 12.88
CA VAL A 55 -4.02 0.07 11.94
C VAL A 55 -3.69 -1.41 11.73
N VAL A 56 -4.53 -2.29 12.26
CA VAL A 56 -4.45 -3.75 12.08
C VAL A 56 -5.55 -4.17 11.12
N LEU A 57 -5.17 -4.82 10.03
CA LEU A 57 -6.07 -5.26 8.96
C LEU A 57 -5.92 -6.76 8.79
N ASP A 58 -7.03 -7.47 8.90
CA ASP A 58 -7.09 -8.92 8.70
C ASP A 58 -8.05 -9.19 7.56
N LEU A 59 -7.49 -9.44 6.36
CA LEU A 59 -8.25 -9.79 5.17
C LEU A 59 -7.80 -11.17 4.68
N PRO A 60 -8.72 -12.02 4.19
CA PRO A 60 -8.36 -13.30 3.60
C PRO A 60 -7.32 -13.16 2.49
N GLY A 61 -6.25 -13.96 2.56
CA GLY A 61 -5.16 -13.95 1.57
C GLY A 61 -4.18 -12.78 1.70
N LEU A 62 -4.40 -11.85 2.63
CA LEU A 62 -3.45 -10.77 2.90
C LEU A 62 -2.23 -11.32 3.66
N SER A 63 -1.09 -11.41 2.97
CA SER A 63 0.18 -11.76 3.59
C SER A 63 0.86 -10.54 4.22
N MET A 64 1.57 -10.75 5.32
CA MET A 64 2.44 -9.72 5.91
C MET A 64 3.48 -9.18 4.92
N ALA A 65 3.93 -10.01 3.97
CA ALA A 65 4.86 -9.57 2.92
C ALA A 65 4.23 -8.55 1.96
N HIS A 66 2.91 -8.57 1.79
CA HIS A 66 2.21 -7.61 0.93
C HIS A 66 2.18 -6.20 1.53
N TRP A 67 2.26 -6.11 2.86
CA TRP A 67 2.10 -4.85 3.59
C TRP A 67 3.10 -3.78 3.15
N ALA A 68 4.32 -4.16 2.79
CA ALA A 68 5.31 -3.21 2.27
C ALA A 68 4.81 -2.47 1.02
N CYS A 69 4.16 -3.16 0.09
CA CYS A 69 3.59 -2.53 -1.10
C CYS A 69 2.27 -1.81 -0.79
N LEU A 70 1.35 -2.48 -0.08
CA LEU A 70 -0.01 -1.99 0.13
C LEU A 70 -0.07 -0.76 1.04
N SER A 71 0.74 -0.70 2.10
CA SER A 71 0.83 0.49 2.96
C SER A 71 1.22 1.75 2.19
N ARG A 72 2.10 1.62 1.18
CA ARG A 72 2.49 2.73 0.31
C ARG A 72 1.34 3.14 -0.60
N MET A 73 0.64 2.17 -1.20
CA MET A 73 -0.54 2.45 -2.04
C MET A 73 -1.64 3.15 -1.24
N LEU A 74 -1.94 2.68 -0.02
CA LEU A 74 -2.91 3.30 0.88
C LEU A 74 -2.55 4.77 1.16
N VAL A 75 -1.30 5.06 1.51
CA VAL A 75 -0.86 6.43 1.79
C VAL A 75 -0.80 7.29 0.51
N MET A 76 -0.47 6.69 -0.65
CA MET A 76 -0.52 7.37 -1.95
C MET A 76 -1.95 7.74 -2.36
N ASP A 77 -2.93 6.90 -2.03
CA ASP A 77 -4.36 7.12 -2.28
C ASP A 77 -4.96 8.15 -1.31
N ARG A 78 -4.69 7.95 -0.02
CA ARG A 78 -5.22 8.67 1.12
C ARG A 78 -4.06 9.16 1.99
N PRO A 79 -3.49 10.34 1.69
CA PRO A 79 -2.33 10.85 2.41
C PRO A 79 -2.59 11.12 3.89
N ASP A 80 -3.86 11.32 4.27
CA ASP A 80 -4.34 11.38 5.65
C ASP A 80 -4.03 10.10 6.45
N LEU A 81 -3.95 8.94 5.79
CA LEU A 81 -3.54 7.70 6.45
C LEU A 81 -2.08 7.73 6.92
N SER A 82 -1.24 8.67 6.45
CA SER A 82 0.16 8.76 6.87
C SER A 82 0.35 9.08 8.36
N GLU A 83 -0.69 9.55 9.04
CA GLU A 83 -0.71 9.75 10.49
C GLU A 83 -0.72 8.42 11.28
N ARG A 84 -1.21 7.33 10.67
CA ARG A 84 -1.39 6.03 11.35
C ARG A 84 -0.74 4.86 10.62
N VAL A 85 -0.52 4.99 9.32
CA VAL A 85 0.14 4.01 8.46
C VAL A 85 1.52 4.56 8.12
N HIS A 86 2.55 3.87 8.63
CA HIS A 86 3.95 4.29 8.45
C HIS A 86 4.72 3.22 7.66
N PRO A 87 4.78 3.33 6.32
CA PRO A 87 5.59 2.43 5.51
C PRO A 87 7.06 2.48 5.96
N GLN A 88 7.65 1.32 6.21
CA GLN A 88 9.10 1.22 6.45
C GLN A 88 9.87 1.38 5.15
N TYR A 89 11.03 2.04 5.17
CA TYR A 89 11.89 2.22 4.00
C TYR A 89 12.24 0.86 3.37
N VAL A 90 12.03 0.74 2.06
CA VAL A 90 12.44 -0.42 1.26
C VAL A 90 13.05 0.11 -0.03
N GLU A 91 14.35 -0.08 -0.22
CA GLU A 91 15.09 0.51 -1.34
C GLU A 91 14.48 0.17 -2.70
N ALA A 92 14.08 -1.09 -2.89
CA ALA A 92 13.49 -1.56 -4.13
C ALA A 92 12.19 -0.84 -4.51
N LEU A 93 11.40 -0.44 -3.52
CA LEU A 93 10.10 0.21 -3.71
C LEU A 93 10.19 1.74 -3.65
N ASP A 94 11.18 2.27 -2.93
CA ASP A 94 11.30 3.70 -2.68
C ASP A 94 12.37 4.41 -3.50
N GLY A 95 13.22 3.67 -4.19
CA GLY A 95 14.08 4.22 -5.23
C GLY A 95 13.24 4.77 -6.38
N GLN A 96 13.84 5.59 -7.24
CA GLN A 96 13.13 6.25 -8.35
C GLN A 96 12.36 5.26 -9.24
N ALA A 97 12.97 4.12 -9.56
CA ALA A 97 12.34 3.06 -10.35
C ALA A 97 11.16 2.42 -9.60
N GLY A 98 11.32 2.13 -8.31
CA GLY A 98 10.26 1.56 -7.46
C GLY A 98 9.06 2.49 -7.31
N VAL A 99 9.30 3.80 -7.13
CA VAL A 99 8.24 4.80 -7.02
C VAL A 99 7.46 4.93 -8.34
N ALA A 100 8.15 4.93 -9.48
CA ALA A 100 7.50 4.95 -10.79
C ALA A 100 6.67 3.67 -11.00
N TRP A 101 7.22 2.51 -10.63
CA TRP A 101 6.52 1.24 -10.69
C TRP A 101 5.25 1.23 -9.82
N LEU A 102 5.33 1.72 -8.58
CA LEU A 102 4.19 1.83 -7.67
C LEU A 102 3.07 2.71 -8.23
N GLN A 103 3.39 3.83 -8.89
CA GLN A 103 2.38 4.68 -9.51
C GLN A 103 1.67 3.97 -10.67
N LEU A 104 2.40 3.21 -11.48
CA LEU A 104 1.82 2.41 -12.57
C LEU A 104 0.91 1.31 -12.02
N GLN A 105 1.37 0.57 -11.01
CA GLN A 105 0.55 -0.48 -10.42
C GLN A 105 -0.64 0.08 -9.66
N PHE A 106 -0.50 1.22 -8.99
CA PHE A 106 -1.64 1.91 -8.36
C PHE A 106 -2.74 2.21 -9.38
N HIS A 107 -2.36 2.75 -10.54
CA HIS A 107 -3.32 3.02 -11.60
C HIS A 107 -3.96 1.74 -12.14
N ARG A 108 -3.18 0.66 -12.26
CA ARG A 108 -3.69 -0.64 -12.69
C ARG A 108 -4.68 -1.25 -11.69
N VAL A 109 -4.41 -1.13 -10.39
CA VAL A 109 -5.26 -1.67 -9.32
C VAL A 109 -6.55 -0.86 -9.17
N THR A 110 -6.48 0.46 -9.27
CA THR A 110 -7.59 1.35 -8.87
C THR A 110 -8.30 2.07 -10.01
N GLY A 111 -7.72 2.06 -11.22
CA GLY A 111 -8.13 2.92 -12.34
C GLY A 111 -7.89 4.42 -12.12
N ARG A 112 -7.38 4.84 -10.96
CA ARG A 112 -7.22 6.24 -10.57
C ARG A 112 -5.77 6.69 -10.62
N ARG A 113 -5.53 7.99 -10.45
CA ARG A 113 -4.20 8.53 -10.14
C ARG A 113 -4.05 8.66 -8.62
N PRO A 114 -2.86 8.40 -8.06
CA PRO A 114 -2.66 8.58 -6.62
C PRO A 114 -2.74 10.07 -6.26
N ALA A 115 -3.20 10.38 -5.05
CA ALA A 115 -3.25 11.74 -4.53
C ALA A 115 -1.86 12.33 -4.32
N VAL A 116 -0.87 11.49 -3.94
CA VAL A 116 0.54 11.85 -3.89
C VAL A 116 1.41 10.85 -4.64
N ARG A 117 2.46 11.34 -5.31
CA ARG A 117 3.34 10.52 -6.16
C ARG A 117 4.16 9.47 -5.40
N SER A 118 4.42 9.71 -4.13
CA SER A 118 5.13 8.79 -3.24
C SER A 118 4.61 9.04 -1.83
N TRP A 119 4.52 7.97 -1.04
CA TRP A 119 4.12 8.04 0.37
C TRP A 119 5.03 8.98 1.18
N ARG A 120 6.28 9.20 0.76
CA ARG A 120 7.21 10.13 1.41
C ARG A 120 6.82 11.59 1.29
N HIS A 121 6.02 11.92 0.28
CA HIS A 121 5.48 13.26 0.07
C HIS A 121 4.09 13.42 0.71
N ALA A 122 3.57 12.40 1.38
CA ALA A 122 2.34 12.55 2.14
C ALA A 122 2.57 13.56 3.29
N PRO A 123 1.70 14.56 3.45
CA PRO A 123 1.83 15.50 4.54
C PRO A 123 1.64 14.75 5.85
N ARG A 124 2.71 14.66 6.65
CA ARG A 124 2.56 14.35 8.07
C ARG A 124 1.95 15.58 8.69
N ARG A 125 0.67 15.55 9.08
CA ARG A 125 0.17 16.59 9.98
C ARG A 125 0.87 16.41 11.32
N GLY A 126 1.99 17.11 11.48
CA GLY A 126 2.41 17.53 12.81
C GLY A 126 1.38 18.53 13.30
N CYS A 127 0.72 18.21 14.41
CA CYS A 127 0.12 19.16 15.34
C CYS A 127 -0.33 20.49 14.69
N ALA A 128 -1.50 20.51 14.03
CA ALA A 128 -2.20 21.78 13.90
C ALA A 128 -2.74 22.08 15.30
N SER A 129 -1.99 22.89 16.05
CA SER A 129 -2.47 23.48 17.29
C SER A 129 -3.82 24.15 17.04
N LEU A 130 -4.71 23.96 18.02
CA LEU A 130 -5.97 24.67 18.24
C LEU A 130 -5.81 26.18 18.05
#